data_AF-A0A2N0RU56-F1
#
_entry.id   AF-A0A2N0RU56-F1
#
_cell.length_a   1.000
_cell.length_b   1.000
_cell.length_c   1.000
_cell.angle_alpha   90.00
_cell.angle_beta   90.00
_cell.angle_gamma   90.00
#
_symmetry.space_group_name_H-M   'P 1'
#
loop_
_entity.id
_entity.type
_entity.pdbx_description
1 polymer ?
#
loop_
_entity_poly.entity_id
_entity_poly.type
_entity_poly.pdbx_seq_one_letter_code
_entity_poly.pdbx_strand_id
1 'polypeptide(L)'
;MPKIHSIAIRGIRCFGPSQCFEVNLDQPLTLIVGTNGSGKTTIIEALRYATTGLCPPGTSRGKTFVMDPNLYGENEVKAQIKLEFTGIDGQEVVATRSMSMKQRKTVSTFQTLESLLEINDPASRFRTSLTGRCADLDSAVPAHLGVPPAILDFVIFCHQDDSLWPLSEPTVLKKKFDEIFESGKLS
;
A
#
# COMPACT_ATOMS: atom_id res chain seq x y z
N MET A 1 -10.99 18.43 -1.35
CA MET A 1 -11.00 17.32 -2.34
C MET A 1 -10.03 16.27 -1.83
N PRO A 2 -10.37 14.98 -1.94
CA PRO A 2 -9.46 13.90 -1.57
C PRO A 2 -8.16 14.02 -2.35
N LYS A 3 -7.04 13.83 -1.67
CA LYS A 3 -5.72 13.98 -2.28
C LYS A 3 -4.70 13.15 -1.51
N ILE A 4 -3.90 12.37 -2.22
CA ILE A 4 -2.69 11.78 -1.65
C ILE A 4 -1.56 12.79 -1.76
N HIS A 5 -0.88 13.06 -0.64
CA HIS A 5 0.19 14.06 -0.56
C HIS A 5 1.57 13.44 -0.68
N SER A 6 1.83 12.37 0.08
CA SER A 6 3.14 11.74 0.11
C SER A 6 3.06 10.28 0.49
N ILE A 7 4.10 9.53 0.11
CA ILE A 7 4.35 8.19 0.59
C ILE A 7 5.80 8.08 1.08
N ALA A 8 5.97 7.55 2.28
CA ALA A 8 7.26 7.27 2.88
C ALA A 8 7.48 5.75 2.97
N ILE A 9 8.60 5.26 2.46
CA ILE A 9 8.90 3.84 2.26
C ILE A 9 10.23 3.51 2.95
N ARG A 10 10.23 2.44 3.76
CA ARG A 10 11.42 1.97 4.48
C ARG A 10 11.45 0.45 4.54
N GLY A 11 12.59 -0.17 4.25
CA GLY A 11 12.79 -1.63 4.35
C GLY A 11 12.02 -2.45 3.29
N ILE A 12 11.59 -1.84 2.18
CA ILE A 12 10.83 -2.48 1.11
C ILE A 12 11.72 -2.65 -0.13
N ARG A 13 11.94 -3.89 -0.57
CA ARG A 13 12.81 -4.26 -1.71
C ARG A 13 14.14 -3.49 -1.72
N CYS A 14 14.32 -2.54 -2.65
CA CYS A 14 15.54 -1.74 -2.81
C CYS A 14 15.63 -0.54 -1.84
N PHE A 15 14.54 -0.19 -1.16
CA PHE A 15 14.52 0.86 -0.15
C PHE A 15 14.99 0.28 1.18
N GLY A 16 16.23 0.59 1.56
CA GLY A 16 16.86 0.07 2.77
C GLY A 16 16.12 0.40 4.07
N PRO A 17 16.34 -0.36 5.15
CA PRO A 17 15.72 -0.12 6.44
C PRO A 17 16.44 0.95 7.27
N SER A 18 17.54 1.54 6.80
CA SER A 18 18.28 2.58 7.53
C SER A 18 17.72 3.99 7.31
N GLN A 19 17.11 4.25 6.16
CA GLN A 19 16.59 5.56 5.78
C GLN A 19 15.13 5.44 5.31
N CYS A 20 14.36 6.51 5.53
CA CYS A 20 13.03 6.63 4.98
C CYS A 20 13.13 7.31 3.61
N PHE A 21 12.62 6.66 2.56
CA PHE A 21 12.52 7.24 1.24
C PHE A 21 11.14 7.85 1.06
N GLU A 22 11.07 9.17 0.93
CA GLU A 22 9.81 9.91 0.81
C GLU A 22 9.59 10.39 -0.62
N VAL A 23 8.36 10.23 -1.11
CA VAL A 23 7.91 10.69 -2.42
C VAL A 23 6.70 11.59 -2.22
N ASN A 24 6.84 12.86 -2.60
CA ASN A 24 5.71 13.78 -2.67
C ASN A 24 4.97 13.58 -4.00
N LEU A 25 3.64 13.54 -3.93
CA LEU A 25 2.74 13.39 -5.06
C LEU A 25 2.15 14.75 -5.43
N ASP A 26 2.79 15.37 -6.41
CA ASP A 26 2.39 16.67 -6.96
C ASP A 26 1.12 16.56 -7.82
N GLN A 27 0.36 17.64 -7.85
CA GLN A 27 -0.82 17.81 -8.70
C GLN A 27 -0.54 18.84 -9.80
N PRO A 28 -1.05 18.62 -11.02
CA PRO A 28 -1.89 17.50 -11.44
C PRO A 28 -1.11 16.24 -11.85
N LEU A 29 0.23 16.31 -11.91
CA LEU A 29 1.08 15.26 -12.44
C LEU A 29 2.33 15.08 -11.57
N THR A 30 2.61 13.83 -11.20
CA THR A 30 3.88 13.42 -10.59
C THR A 30 4.67 12.59 -11.59
N LEU A 31 5.92 12.96 -11.86
CA LEU A 31 6.80 12.23 -12.77
C LEU A 31 7.81 11.38 -11.99
N ILE A 32 7.71 10.05 -12.11
CA ILE A 32 8.66 9.11 -11.51
C ILE A 32 9.55 8.52 -12.60
N VAL A 33 10.81 8.96 -12.65
CA VAL A 33 11.82 8.49 -13.62
C VAL A 33 13.03 7.88 -12.94
N GLY A 34 13.72 6.99 -13.65
CA GLY A 34 14.90 6.29 -13.13
C GLY A 34 15.25 5.08 -13.97
N THR A 35 16.43 4.51 -13.74
CA THR A 35 16.91 3.32 -14.45
C THR A 35 16.10 2.06 -14.11
N ASN A 36 16.27 1.00 -14.89
CA ASN A 36 15.66 -0.29 -14.56
C ASN A 36 16.20 -0.81 -13.23
N GLY A 37 15.32 -1.31 -12.36
CA GLY A 37 15.67 -1.72 -11.01
C GLY A 37 15.77 -0.60 -9.98
N SER A 38 15.52 0.67 -10.34
CA SER A 38 15.59 1.80 -9.40
C SER A 38 14.44 1.88 -8.38
N GLY A 39 13.48 0.95 -8.42
CA GLY A 39 12.36 0.91 -7.48
C GLY A 39 11.09 1.65 -7.90
N LYS A 40 10.97 2.09 -9.16
CA LYS A 40 9.75 2.79 -9.66
C LYS A 40 8.47 1.98 -9.42
N THR A 41 8.46 0.71 -9.86
CA THR A 41 7.34 -0.21 -9.64
C THR A 41 7.09 -0.41 -8.15
N THR A 42 8.14 -0.51 -7.33
CA THR A 42 8.05 -0.65 -5.87
C THR A 42 7.30 0.51 -5.21
N ILE A 43 7.42 1.74 -5.73
CA ILE A 43 6.65 2.90 -5.22
C ILE A 43 5.15 2.70 -5.47
N ILE A 44 4.76 2.26 -6.67
CA ILE A 44 3.36 1.99 -7.02
C ILE A 44 2.81 0.80 -6.21
N GLU A 45 3.62 -0.25 -6.04
CA GLU A 45 3.30 -1.38 -5.15
C GLU A 45 3.09 -0.93 -3.70
N ALA A 46 3.89 0.01 -3.20
CA ALA A 46 3.76 0.56 -1.86
C ALA A 46 2.49 1.40 -1.71
N LEU A 47 2.11 2.19 -2.73
CA LEU A 47 0.84 2.91 -2.77
C LEU A 47 -0.36 1.95 -2.74
N ARG A 48 -0.31 0.88 -3.54
CA ARG A 48 -1.31 -0.20 -3.53
C ARG A 48 -1.41 -0.84 -2.14
N TYR A 49 -0.28 -1.22 -1.55
CA TYR A 49 -0.25 -1.87 -0.24
C TYR A 49 -0.74 -0.94 0.87
N ALA A 50 -0.37 0.35 0.85
CA ALA A 50 -0.81 1.33 1.82
C ALA A 50 -2.34 1.49 1.81
N THR A 51 -2.92 1.53 0.61
CA THR A 51 -4.36 1.78 0.42
C THR A 51 -5.23 0.55 0.60
N THR A 52 -4.76 -0.65 0.24
CA THR A 52 -5.58 -1.87 0.19
C THR A 52 -5.10 -3.01 1.10
N GLY A 53 -3.86 -2.94 1.62
CA GLY A 53 -3.22 -4.04 2.35
C GLY A 53 -2.77 -5.21 1.47
N LEU A 54 -3.04 -5.18 0.16
CA LEU A 54 -2.71 -6.25 -0.77
C LEU A 54 -1.22 -6.24 -1.13
N CYS A 55 -0.52 -7.31 -0.79
CA CYS A 55 0.86 -7.51 -1.21
C CYS A 55 0.95 -7.62 -2.74
N PRO A 56 2.08 -7.22 -3.36
CA PRO A 56 2.27 -7.39 -4.80
C PRO A 56 2.18 -8.88 -5.21
N PRO A 57 1.72 -9.18 -6.44
CA PRO A 57 1.68 -10.54 -6.94
C PRO A 57 3.08 -11.17 -6.96
N GLY A 58 3.14 -12.50 -6.87
CA GLY A 58 4.41 -13.23 -6.87
C GLY A 58 5.26 -13.10 -5.59
N THR A 59 4.80 -12.38 -4.56
CA THR A 59 5.62 -12.11 -3.35
C THR A 59 5.64 -13.24 -2.29
N SER A 60 5.11 -14.43 -2.60
CA SER A 60 4.99 -15.55 -1.64
C SER A 60 4.40 -15.13 -0.28
N ARG A 61 3.26 -14.42 -0.30
CA ARG A 61 2.61 -13.82 0.89
C ARG A 61 3.43 -12.68 1.52
N GLY A 62 3.93 -11.75 0.71
CA GLY A 62 4.65 -10.56 1.17
C GLY A 62 6.14 -10.77 1.50
N LYS A 63 6.65 -12.01 1.40
CA LYS A 63 8.03 -12.32 1.75
C LYS A 63 9.05 -11.54 0.94
N THR A 64 8.92 -11.51 -0.38
CA THR A 64 9.89 -10.80 -1.24
C THR A 64 9.58 -9.31 -1.39
N PHE A 65 8.56 -8.81 -0.68
CA PHE A 65 8.24 -7.38 -0.65
C PHE A 65 9.11 -6.64 0.36
N VAL A 66 9.33 -7.24 1.54
CA VAL A 66 10.31 -6.76 2.52
C VAL A 66 11.72 -7.07 2.04
N MET A 67 12.66 -6.16 2.26
CA MET A 67 14.08 -6.40 1.96
C MET A 67 14.57 -7.67 2.67
N ASP A 68 15.26 -8.53 1.93
CA ASP A 68 15.81 -9.78 2.46
C ASP A 68 16.86 -9.48 3.56
N PRO A 69 16.67 -9.99 4.79
CA PRO A 69 17.63 -9.78 5.88
C PRO A 69 19.04 -10.26 5.54
N ASN A 70 19.19 -11.33 4.76
CA ASN A 70 20.51 -11.83 4.35
C ASN A 70 21.24 -10.82 3.45
N LEU A 71 20.51 -10.15 2.54
CA LEU A 71 21.10 -9.12 1.66
C LEU A 71 21.49 -7.88 2.45
N TYR A 72 20.74 -7.56 3.51
CA TYR A 72 21.05 -6.44 4.39
C TYR A 72 22.14 -6.77 5.43
N GLY A 73 22.39 -8.05 5.71
CA GLY A 73 23.37 -8.51 6.70
C GLY A 73 22.83 -8.58 8.13
N GLU A 74 21.50 -8.66 8.30
CA GLU A 74 20.82 -8.72 9.60
C GLU A 74 19.95 -9.97 9.72
N ASN A 75 19.54 -10.33 10.95
CA ASN A 75 18.61 -11.45 11.16
C ASN A 75 17.13 -11.04 11.03
N GLU A 76 16.84 -9.75 11.14
CA GLU A 76 15.49 -9.19 10.99
C GLU A 76 15.57 -7.84 10.28
N VAL A 77 14.71 -7.67 9.29
CA VAL A 77 14.43 -6.37 8.67
C VAL A 77 13.02 -5.97 9.03
N LYS A 78 12.87 -4.79 9.63
CA LYS A 78 11.58 -4.13 9.83
C LYS A 78 11.36 -3.16 8.69
N ALA A 79 10.14 -3.17 8.16
CA ALA A 79 9.73 -2.32 7.07
C ALA A 79 8.45 -1.58 7.42
N GLN A 80 8.30 -0.40 6.82
CA GLN A 80 7.19 0.50 7.07
C GLN A 80 6.83 1.25 5.79
N ILE A 81 5.53 1.38 5.56
CA ILE A 81 4.98 2.26 4.55
C ILE A 81 4.04 3.24 5.25
N LYS A 82 4.25 4.54 5.05
CA LYS A 82 3.45 5.63 5.59
C LYS A 82 2.84 6.41 4.44
N LEU A 83 1.52 6.54 4.41
CA LEU A 83 0.76 7.26 3.38
C LEU A 83 0.08 8.47 4.03
N GLU A 84 0.31 9.66 3.48
CA GLU A 84 -0.34 10.89 3.93
C GLU A 84 -1.31 11.38 2.86
N PHE A 85 -2.56 11.66 3.26
CA PHE A 85 -3.60 12.09 2.33
C PHE A 85 -4.70 12.90 3.03
N THR A 86 -5.36 13.78 2.29
CA THR A 86 -6.64 14.40 2.70
C THR A 86 -7.80 13.49 2.29
N GLY A 87 -8.73 13.23 3.20
CA GLY A 87 -9.95 12.45 2.96
C GLY A 87 -11.08 13.23 2.28
N ILE A 88 -12.20 12.53 2.00
CA ILE A 88 -13.43 13.11 1.45
C ILE A 88 -14.08 14.17 2.34
N ASP A 89 -13.89 14.05 3.65
CA ASP A 89 -14.38 14.95 4.68
C ASP A 89 -13.42 16.11 4.97
N GLY A 90 -12.28 16.19 4.27
CA GLY A 90 -11.26 17.21 4.48
C GLY A 90 -10.34 16.94 5.67
N GLN A 91 -10.43 15.77 6.30
CA GLN A 91 -9.51 15.37 7.36
C GLN A 91 -8.15 14.98 6.78
N GLU A 92 -7.08 15.35 7.48
CA GLU A 92 -5.73 14.90 7.15
C GLU A 92 -5.48 13.54 7.80
N VAL A 93 -5.18 12.54 6.99
CA VAL A 93 -5.06 11.15 7.40
C VAL A 93 -3.66 10.63 7.12
N VAL A 94 -3.09 9.94 8.11
CA VAL A 94 -1.80 9.27 8.01
C VAL A 94 -2.00 7.79 8.29
N ALA A 95 -1.82 6.96 7.26
CA ALA A 95 -1.90 5.51 7.35
C ALA A 95 -0.50 4.90 7.39
N THR A 96 -0.16 4.22 8.47
CA THR A 96 1.13 3.55 8.67
C THR A 96 0.93 2.05 8.75
N ARG A 97 1.55 1.32 7.82
CA ARG A 97 1.58 -0.15 7.81
C ARG A 97 3.00 -0.63 8.09
N SER A 98 3.14 -1.47 9.10
CA SER A 98 4.43 -2.01 9.52
C SER A 98 4.49 -3.51 9.31
N MET A 99 5.66 -4.03 8.98
CA MET A 99 5.90 -5.45 8.71
C MET A 99 7.33 -5.82 9.08
N SER A 100 7.62 -7.11 9.24
CA SER A 100 8.98 -7.59 9.38
C SER A 100 9.24 -8.87 8.62
N MET A 101 10.49 -9.01 8.19
CA MET A 101 11.04 -10.25 7.67
C MET A 101 12.12 -10.73 8.63
N LYS A 102 11.94 -11.93 9.17
CA LYS A 102 12.93 -12.60 10.03
C LYS A 102 13.55 -13.75 9.28
N GLN A 103 14.88 -13.81 9.26
CA GLN A 103 15.62 -14.94 8.76
C GLN A 103 16.11 -15.81 9.93
N ARG A 104 15.77 -17.10 9.92
CA ARG A 104 16.29 -18.10 10.87
C ARG A 104 16.90 -19.24 10.10
N LYS A 105 18.23 -19.32 10.05
CA LYS A 105 18.98 -20.37 9.32
C LYS A 105 18.43 -20.55 7.89
N THR A 106 17.55 -21.53 7.68
CA THR A 106 16.94 -21.88 6.38
C THR A 106 15.52 -21.35 6.16
N VAL A 107 14.88 -20.75 7.18
CA VAL A 107 13.48 -20.33 7.12
C VAL A 107 13.36 -18.81 7.24
N SER A 108 12.74 -18.21 6.22
CA SER A 108 12.32 -16.81 6.19
C SER A 108 10.85 -16.68 6.62
N THR A 109 10.58 -15.86 7.64
CA THR A 109 9.22 -15.62 8.16
C THR A 109 8.85 -14.16 7.98
N PHE A 110 7.82 -13.92 7.16
CA PHE A 110 7.16 -12.63 7.03
C PHE A 110 6.07 -12.48 8.09
N GLN A 111 5.98 -11.30 8.70
CA GLN A 111 4.97 -10.96 9.68
C GLN A 111 4.47 -9.54 9.45
N THR A 112 3.15 -9.35 9.39
CA THR A 112 2.53 -8.03 9.51
C THR A 112 2.54 -7.61 10.99
N LEU A 113 2.98 -6.40 11.25
CA LEU A 113 3.01 -5.80 12.58
C LEU A 113 1.77 -4.91 12.78
N GLU A 114 1.71 -4.26 13.94
CA GLU A 114 0.65 -3.30 14.24
C GLU A 114 0.62 -2.16 13.21
N SER A 115 -0.59 -1.80 12.81
CA SER A 115 -0.85 -0.71 11.89
C SER A 115 -1.48 0.45 12.64
N LEU A 116 -1.20 1.66 12.18
CA LEU A 116 -1.59 2.90 12.84
C LEU A 116 -2.29 3.80 11.82
N LEU A 117 -3.46 4.31 12.19
CA LEU A 117 -4.19 5.32 11.44
C LEU A 117 -4.33 6.57 12.31
N GLU A 118 -3.72 7.68 11.89
CA GLU A 118 -3.85 8.97 12.56
C GLU A 118 -4.75 9.87 11.72
N ILE A 119 -5.74 10.48 12.35
CA ILE A 119 -6.72 11.36 11.72
C ILE A 119 -6.63 12.70 12.43
N ASN A 120 -6.36 13.75 11.68
CA ASN A 120 -6.30 15.12 12.15
C ASN A 120 -7.40 15.92 11.46
N ASP A 121 -8.39 16.37 12.21
CA ASP A 121 -9.46 17.20 11.71
C ASP A 121 -9.08 18.68 11.88
N PRO A 122 -8.83 19.42 10.78
CA PRO A 122 -8.45 20.83 10.85
C PRO A 122 -9.54 21.73 11.46
N ALA A 123 -10.82 21.34 11.33
CA ALA A 123 -11.95 22.14 11.78
C ALA A 123 -12.16 22.04 13.30
N SER A 124 -12.12 20.82 13.84
CA SER A 124 -12.27 20.61 15.29
C SER A 124 -10.96 20.72 16.07
N ARG A 125 -9.80 20.77 15.38
CA ARG A 125 -8.45 20.61 15.95
C ARG A 125 -8.28 19.31 16.75
N PHE A 126 -9.14 18.34 16.52
CA PHE A 126 -9.09 17.05 17.20
C PHE A 126 -8.14 16.12 16.44
N ARG A 127 -7.33 15.38 17.20
CA ARG A 127 -6.44 14.34 16.69
C ARG A 127 -6.87 13.01 17.27
N THR A 128 -7.25 12.09 16.40
CA THR A 128 -7.58 10.72 16.77
C THR A 128 -6.47 9.81 16.25
N SER A 129 -5.98 8.93 17.11
CA SER A 129 -5.03 7.88 16.74
C SER A 129 -5.68 6.54 16.99
N LEU A 130 -5.78 5.73 15.94
CA LEU A 130 -6.35 4.39 15.97
C LEU A 130 -5.23 3.39 15.70
N THR A 131 -4.85 2.64 16.74
CA THR A 131 -3.95 1.50 16.63
C THR A 131 -4.79 0.24 16.51
N GLY A 132 -4.54 -0.57 15.49
CA GLY A 132 -5.41 -1.69 15.18
C GLY A 132 -4.75 -2.78 14.35
N ARG A 133 -5.55 -3.77 13.97
CA ARG A 133 -5.11 -4.83 13.06
C ARG A 133 -5.10 -4.29 11.64
N CYS A 134 -4.31 -4.91 10.76
CA CYS A 134 -4.24 -4.53 9.34
C CYS A 134 -5.63 -4.47 8.67
N ALA A 135 -6.52 -5.40 9.04
CA ALA A 135 -7.88 -5.48 8.51
C ALA A 135 -8.71 -4.21 8.74
N ASP A 136 -8.45 -3.48 9.83
CA ASP A 136 -9.15 -2.24 10.13
C ASP A 136 -8.74 -1.13 9.14
N LEU A 137 -7.45 -1.05 8.80
CA LEU A 137 -6.93 -0.11 7.80
C LEU A 137 -7.36 -0.47 6.37
N ASP A 138 -7.51 -1.76 6.06
CA ASP A 138 -7.96 -2.24 4.73
C ASP A 138 -9.36 -1.72 4.38
N SER A 139 -10.19 -1.43 5.39
CA SER A 139 -11.50 -0.81 5.21
C SER A 139 -11.47 0.71 5.41
N ALA A 140 -10.72 1.19 6.41
CA ALA A 140 -10.72 2.61 6.78
C ALA A 140 -10.05 3.51 5.74
N VAL A 141 -8.90 3.10 5.17
CA VAL A 141 -8.16 3.93 4.20
C VAL A 141 -8.98 4.16 2.92
N PRO A 142 -9.55 3.11 2.27
CA PRO A 142 -10.45 3.30 1.12
C PRO A 142 -11.67 4.18 1.45
N ALA A 143 -12.24 4.02 2.65
CA ALA A 143 -13.39 4.82 3.08
C ALA A 143 -13.05 6.32 3.19
N HIS A 144 -11.92 6.68 3.80
CA HIS A 144 -11.47 8.07 3.86
C HIS A 144 -11.09 8.63 2.49
N LEU A 145 -10.49 7.82 1.60
CA LEU A 145 -10.22 8.23 0.22
C LEU A 145 -11.50 8.40 -0.62
N GLY A 146 -12.60 7.76 -0.20
CA GLY A 146 -13.85 7.74 -0.95
C GLY A 146 -13.78 6.90 -2.24
N VAL A 147 -12.85 5.94 -2.29
CA VAL A 147 -12.63 5.09 -3.46
C VAL A 147 -12.77 3.62 -3.06
N PRO A 148 -13.63 2.84 -3.72
CA PRO A 148 -13.77 1.41 -3.46
C PRO A 148 -12.43 0.66 -3.56
N PRO A 149 -12.17 -0.35 -2.70
CA PRO A 149 -10.93 -1.14 -2.73
C PRO A 149 -10.64 -1.76 -4.12
N ALA A 150 -11.67 -2.23 -4.82
CA ALA A 150 -11.51 -2.81 -6.16
C ALA A 150 -11.04 -1.77 -7.20
N ILE A 151 -11.42 -0.49 -7.05
CA ILE A 151 -10.96 0.59 -7.93
C ILE A 151 -9.50 0.95 -7.61
N LEU A 152 -9.15 1.00 -6.31
CA LEU A 152 -7.76 1.20 -5.88
C LEU A 152 -6.84 0.08 -6.41
N ASP A 153 -7.30 -1.17 -6.39
CA ASP A 153 -6.52 -2.34 -6.82
C ASP A 153 -6.48 -2.50 -8.35
N PHE A 154 -7.63 -2.54 -9.03
CA PHE A 154 -7.68 -2.91 -10.45
C PHE A 154 -7.51 -1.75 -11.41
N VAL A 155 -7.67 -0.50 -10.95
CA VAL A 155 -7.68 0.68 -11.82
C VAL A 155 -6.58 1.66 -11.44
N ILE A 156 -6.55 2.16 -10.21
CA ILE A 156 -5.64 3.26 -9.81
C ILE A 156 -4.21 2.75 -9.61
N PHE A 157 -4.03 1.71 -8.79
CA PHE A 157 -2.71 1.13 -8.48
C PHE A 157 -2.59 -0.28 -9.04
N CYS A 158 -3.15 -0.50 -10.23
CA CYS A 158 -3.07 -1.78 -10.93
C CYS A 158 -1.61 -2.21 -11.08
N HIS A 159 -1.32 -3.45 -10.67
CA HIS A 159 0.02 -4.00 -10.80
C HIS A 159 0.40 -4.12 -12.28
N GLN A 160 1.65 -3.82 -12.61
CA GLN A 160 2.12 -3.83 -14.00
C GLN A 160 1.87 -5.18 -14.70
N ASP A 161 2.07 -6.30 -13.99
CA ASP A 161 1.85 -7.65 -14.52
C ASP A 161 0.36 -7.95 -14.76
N ASP A 162 -0.54 -7.20 -14.12
CA ASP A 162 -1.99 -7.35 -14.23
C ASP A 162 -2.62 -6.25 -15.10
N SER A 163 -1.83 -5.34 -15.69
CA SER A 163 -2.33 -4.16 -16.42
C SER A 163 -3.20 -4.50 -17.65
N LEU A 164 -3.02 -5.69 -18.21
CA LEU A 164 -3.80 -6.19 -19.36
C LEU A 164 -5.05 -6.98 -18.94
N TRP A 165 -5.46 -6.93 -17.67
CA TRP A 165 -6.66 -7.63 -17.19
C TRP A 165 -7.95 -7.33 -17.99
N PRO A 166 -8.17 -6.14 -18.60
CA PRO A 166 -9.35 -5.93 -19.43
C PRO A 166 -9.41 -6.82 -20.67
N LEU A 167 -8.28 -7.41 -21.07
CA LEU A 167 -8.13 -8.32 -22.21
C LEU A 167 -8.04 -9.80 -21.78
N SER A 168 -8.26 -10.10 -20.50
CA SER A 168 -8.23 -11.46 -19.96
C SER A 168 -9.44 -12.28 -20.41
N GLU A 169 -9.42 -13.59 -20.16
CA GLU A 169 -10.54 -14.46 -20.49
C GLU A 169 -11.86 -14.01 -19.81
N PRO A 170 -13.03 -14.31 -20.41
CA PRO A 170 -14.33 -13.80 -19.95
C PRO A 170 -14.61 -14.01 -18.46
N THR A 171 -14.14 -15.12 -17.88
CA THR A 171 -14.33 -15.44 -16.46
C THR A 171 -13.57 -14.48 -15.55
N VAL A 172 -12.30 -14.18 -15.86
CA VAL A 172 -11.47 -13.26 -15.05
C VAL A 172 -11.96 -11.83 -15.22
N LEU A 173 -12.28 -11.44 -16.45
CA LEU A 173 -12.85 -10.13 -16.76
C LEU A 173 -14.15 -9.89 -16.00
N LYS A 174 -15.09 -10.84 -16.06
CA LYS A 174 -16.37 -10.78 -15.35
C LYS A 174 -16.16 -10.63 -13.84
N LYS A 175 -15.26 -11.44 -13.26
CA LYS A 175 -14.96 -11.38 -11.83
C LYS A 175 -14.50 -9.99 -11.39
N LYS A 176 -13.55 -9.37 -12.12
CA LYS A 176 -13.09 -8.01 -11.80
C LYS A 176 -14.20 -6.97 -11.94
N PHE A 177 -15.04 -7.07 -12.97
CA PHE A 177 -16.21 -6.18 -13.10
C PHE A 177 -17.21 -6.35 -11.96
N ASP A 178 -17.54 -7.59 -11.58
CA ASP A 178 -18.46 -7.87 -10.47
C ASP A 178 -17.93 -7.26 -9.15
N GLU A 179 -16.61 -7.30 -8.93
CA GLU A 179 -15.95 -6.68 -7.77
C GLU A 179 -15.96 -5.15 -7.84
N ILE A 180 -15.74 -4.56 -9.01
CA ILE A 180 -15.78 -3.09 -9.22
C ILE A 180 -17.20 -2.55 -9.00
N PHE A 181 -18.22 -3.25 -9.50
CA PHE A 181 -19.62 -2.83 -9.42
C PHE A 181 -20.34 -3.35 -8.17
N GLU A 182 -19.64 -4.04 -7.28
CA GLU A 182 -20.19 -4.66 -6.06
C GLU A 182 -21.48 -5.47 -6.30
N SER A 183 -21.62 -6.08 -7.48
CA SER A 183 -22.91 -6.62 -7.98
C SER A 183 -23.43 -7.82 -7.18
N GLY A 184 -22.62 -8.39 -6.27
CA GLY A 184 -23.01 -9.43 -5.32
C GLY A 184 -23.63 -8.94 -4.01
N LYS A 185 -23.72 -7.63 -3.75
CA LYS A 185 -24.34 -7.06 -2.53
C LYS A 185 -25.79 -6.59 -2.73
N LEU A 186 -26.31 -6.66 -3.96
CA LEU A 186 -27.66 -6.23 -4.34
C LEU A 186 -28.67 -7.38 -4.48
N SER A 187 -28.34 -8.58 -3.98
CA SER A 187 -29.20 -9.78 -3.99
C SER A 187 -29.65 -10.18 -2.60
#